data_AF-A0AAV2ZD95-F1
#
_entry.id   AF-A0AAV2ZD95-F1
#
_cell.length_a   1.000
_cell.length_b   1.000
_cell.length_c   1.000
_cell.angle_alpha   90.00
_cell.angle_beta   90.00
_cell.angle_gamma   90.00
#
_symmetry.space_group_name_H-M   'P 1'
#
loop_
_entity.id
_entity.type
_entity.pdbx_description
1 polymer ?
#
loop_
_entity_poly.entity_id
_entity_poly.type
_entity_poly.pdbx_seq_one_letter_code
_entity_poly.pdbx_strand_id
1 'polypeptide(L)'
;MAKSIPDEPMSLDIENRDPNNLNEHVRVHFEDTFGEPEGSHSIPGVWGMSYKTFGGVKNCCYIVLSVLCGCPLAFCWALEFACVQCCHIWCLGPCIRLWNMNVSCLKMFWSSCVHCLCDPCFEACGLCFSLIRVQNKNG
;
A
#
# COMPACT_ATOMS: atom_id res chain seq x y z
N MET A 1 -10.66 -11.15 11.13
CA MET A 1 -9.98 -10.67 12.35
C MET A 1 -9.03 -9.57 11.91
N ALA A 2 -9.45 -8.30 12.03
CA ALA A 2 -8.57 -7.18 11.68
C ALA A 2 -7.44 -7.13 12.70
N LYS A 3 -6.18 -7.24 12.24
CA LYS A 3 -5.02 -7.09 13.11
C LYS A 3 -5.03 -5.64 13.59
N SER A 4 -5.35 -5.42 14.87
CA SER A 4 -5.32 -4.09 15.49
C SER A 4 -3.91 -3.53 15.32
N ILE A 5 -3.81 -2.31 14.82
CA ILE A 5 -2.54 -1.59 14.73
C ILE A 5 -2.08 -1.40 16.18
N PRO A 6 -0.89 -1.91 16.56
CA PRO A 6 -0.42 -1.75 17.93
C PRO A 6 -0.23 -0.26 18.24
N ASP A 7 -0.76 0.18 19.39
CA ASP A 7 -0.67 1.57 19.87
C ASP A 7 0.78 1.99 20.19
N GLU A 8 1.64 1.01 20.44
CA GLU A 8 3.07 1.18 20.73
C GLU A 8 3.94 0.67 19.59
N PRO A 9 5.05 1.35 19.25
CA PRO A 9 5.98 0.89 18.22
C PRO A 9 6.52 -0.49 18.60
N MET A 10 6.50 -1.41 17.62
CA MET A 10 7.05 -2.76 17.80
C MET A 10 8.50 -2.67 18.28
N SER A 11 8.83 -3.39 19.35
CA SER A 11 10.19 -3.48 19.87
C SER A 11 11.17 -3.94 18.79
N LEU A 12 12.39 -3.41 18.81
CA LEU A 12 13.43 -3.79 17.85
C LEU A 12 13.72 -5.29 17.91
N ASP A 13 13.29 -6.02 16.89
CA ASP A 13 13.59 -7.45 16.71
C ASP A 13 14.91 -7.61 15.94
N ILE A 14 15.88 -8.26 16.57
CA ILE A 14 17.22 -8.48 16.00
C ILE A 14 17.24 -9.70 15.08
N GLU A 15 16.36 -10.68 15.33
CA GLU A 15 16.28 -11.94 14.60
C GLU A 15 15.37 -11.81 13.37
N ASN A 16 14.16 -11.29 13.57
CA ASN A 16 13.21 -11.06 12.48
C ASN A 16 13.15 -9.57 12.10
N ARG A 17 14.02 -9.17 11.17
CA ARG A 17 14.14 -7.78 10.70
C ARG A 17 13.12 -7.39 9.62
N ASP A 18 12.31 -8.32 9.12
CA ASP A 18 11.25 -8.06 8.14
C ASP A 18 9.90 -8.68 8.57
N PRO A 19 9.32 -8.24 9.71
CA PRO A 19 8.11 -8.84 10.27
C PRO A 19 6.86 -8.68 9.39
N ASN A 20 6.90 -7.78 8.40
CA ASN A 20 5.80 -7.53 7.46
C ASN A 20 6.06 -8.12 6.06
N ASN A 21 7.17 -8.86 5.86
CA ASN A 21 7.57 -9.45 4.57
C ASN A 21 7.62 -8.42 3.42
N LEU A 22 8.11 -7.22 3.69
CA LEU A 22 8.21 -6.14 2.70
C LEU A 22 9.18 -6.51 1.56
N ASN A 23 10.19 -7.33 1.86
CA ASN A 23 11.30 -7.62 0.96
C ASN A 23 11.31 -9.08 0.46
N GLU A 24 10.18 -9.78 0.49
CA GLU A 24 10.09 -11.18 0.01
C GLU A 24 10.60 -11.32 -1.44
N HIS A 25 10.30 -10.34 -2.28
CA HIS A 25 10.70 -10.28 -3.68
C HIS A 25 12.22 -10.09 -3.91
N VAL A 26 12.97 -9.64 -2.90
CA VAL A 26 14.44 -9.43 -2.99
C VAL A 26 15.20 -10.67 -2.51
N ARG A 27 14.50 -11.69 -2.02
CA ARG A 27 15.13 -12.92 -1.55
C ARG A 27 15.75 -13.67 -2.72
N VAL A 28 17.08 -13.79 -2.72
CA VAL A 28 17.83 -14.51 -3.75
C VAL A 28 18.43 -15.79 -3.15
N HIS A 29 17.88 -16.95 -3.55
CA HIS A 29 18.45 -18.25 -3.24
C HIS A 29 19.41 -18.70 -4.35
N PHE A 30 20.34 -19.58 -3.98
CA PHE A 30 21.33 -20.11 -4.92
C PHE A 30 20.65 -20.92 -6.02
N GLU A 31 19.68 -21.74 -5.63
CA GLU A 31 18.88 -22.60 -6.51
C GLU A 31 18.02 -21.79 -7.48
N ASP A 32 17.50 -20.65 -7.05
CA ASP A 32 16.71 -19.75 -7.93
C ASP A 32 17.59 -19.05 -8.98
N THR A 33 18.88 -18.89 -8.70
CA THR A 33 19.81 -18.14 -9.57
C THR A 33 20.58 -19.06 -10.51
N PHE A 34 21.04 -20.20 -9.99
CA PHE A 34 21.96 -21.12 -10.68
C PHE A 34 21.39 -22.54 -10.83
N GLY A 35 20.13 -22.77 -10.43
CA GLY A 35 19.47 -24.07 -10.48
C GLY A 35 19.70 -24.77 -11.81
N GLU A 36 20.39 -25.91 -11.74
CA GLU A 36 20.68 -26.74 -12.91
C GLU A 36 19.46 -27.60 -13.26
N PRO A 37 19.09 -27.73 -14.55
CA PRO A 37 17.98 -28.58 -14.97
C PRO A 37 18.35 -30.07 -14.94
N GLU A 38 17.36 -30.97 -14.89
CA GLU A 38 17.50 -32.43 -14.67
C GLU A 38 18.36 -33.19 -15.71
N GLY A 39 18.84 -32.54 -16.77
CA GLY A 39 19.71 -33.12 -17.80
C GLY A 39 21.12 -32.52 -17.89
N SER A 40 21.46 -31.53 -17.07
CA SER A 40 22.74 -30.81 -17.17
C SER A 40 23.25 -30.45 -15.79
N HIS A 41 23.77 -31.47 -15.08
CA HIS A 41 24.34 -31.30 -13.75
C HIS A 41 25.86 -31.17 -13.79
N SER A 42 26.36 -30.13 -13.11
CA SER A 42 27.77 -30.02 -12.77
C SER A 42 28.18 -31.14 -11.83
N ILE A 43 29.49 -31.37 -11.75
CA ILE A 43 30.07 -32.33 -10.81
C ILE A 43 29.67 -31.91 -9.38
N PRO A 44 29.23 -32.85 -8.50
CA PRO A 44 28.69 -32.50 -7.17
C PRO A 44 29.62 -31.63 -6.30
N GLY A 45 30.93 -31.83 -6.43
CA GLY A 45 31.91 -31.02 -5.69
C GLY A 45 31.93 -29.55 -6.14
N VAL A 46 31.76 -29.28 -7.43
CA VAL A 46 31.66 -27.93 -7.98
C VAL A 46 30.36 -27.28 -7.52
N TRP A 47 29.25 -28.01 -7.62
CA TRP A 47 27.94 -27.53 -7.16
C TRP A 47 27.97 -27.11 -5.68
N GLY A 48 28.51 -27.97 -4.80
CA GLY A 48 28.62 -27.66 -3.38
C GLY A 48 29.59 -26.50 -3.05
N MET A 49 30.69 -26.37 -3.79
CA MET A 49 31.63 -25.26 -3.61
C MET A 49 31.01 -23.92 -4.06
N SER A 50 30.30 -23.94 -5.19
CA SER A 50 29.56 -22.79 -5.70
C SER A 50 28.50 -22.32 -4.71
N TYR A 51 27.72 -23.23 -4.15
CA TYR A 51 26.72 -22.92 -3.10
C TYR A 51 27.35 -22.18 -1.91
N LYS A 52 28.45 -22.73 -1.36
CA LYS A 52 29.14 -22.14 -0.21
C LYS A 52 29.75 -20.77 -0.53
N THR A 53 30.40 -20.66 -1.68
CA THR A 53 31.08 -19.43 -2.11
C THR A 53 30.06 -18.32 -2.36
N PHE A 54 28.97 -18.62 -3.06
CA PHE A 54 27.89 -17.67 -3.31
C PHE A 54 27.29 -17.13 -2.01
N GLY A 55 26.91 -18.02 -1.09
CA GLY A 55 26.36 -17.62 0.21
C GLY A 55 27.33 -16.75 1.02
N GLY A 56 28.60 -17.15 1.08
CA GLY A 56 29.64 -16.42 1.81
C GLY A 56 29.91 -15.03 1.24
N VAL A 57 30.11 -14.91 -0.08
CA VAL A 57 30.37 -13.62 -0.74
C VAL A 57 29.16 -12.70 -0.61
N LYS A 58 27.94 -13.22 -0.86
CA LYS A 58 26.70 -12.44 -0.72
C LYS A 58 26.55 -11.88 0.68
N ASN A 59 26.77 -12.69 1.71
CA ASN A 59 26.67 -12.26 3.10
C ASN A 59 27.75 -11.23 3.47
N CYS A 60 29.00 -11.44 3.05
CA CYS A 60 30.10 -10.51 3.30
C CYS A 60 29.83 -9.13 2.67
N CYS A 61 29.51 -9.10 1.37
CA CYS A 61 29.22 -7.86 0.66
C CYS A 61 28.02 -7.13 1.27
N TYR A 62 26.97 -7.87 1.63
CA TYR A 62 25.80 -7.28 2.29
C TYR A 62 26.17 -6.63 3.62
N ILE A 63 26.91 -7.31 4.49
CA ILE A 63 27.36 -6.75 5.78
C ILE A 63 28.19 -5.48 5.57
N VAL A 64 29.17 -5.50 4.66
CA VAL A 64 30.02 -4.34 4.37
C VAL A 64 29.18 -3.16 3.90
N LEU A 65 28.28 -3.37 2.94
CA LEU A 65 27.38 -2.33 2.45
C LEU A 65 26.45 -1.81 3.54
N SER A 66 25.89 -2.70 4.38
CA SER A 66 25.02 -2.31 5.49
C SER A 66 25.75 -1.50 6.55
N VAL A 67 27.01 -1.81 6.85
CA VAL A 67 27.81 -1.04 7.80
C VAL A 67 28.14 0.35 7.25
N LEU A 68 28.53 0.43 5.98
CA LEU A 68 28.93 1.70 5.37
C LEU A 68 27.74 2.62 5.08
N CYS A 69 26.63 2.05 4.59
CA CYS A 69 25.50 2.82 4.08
C CYS A 69 24.27 2.79 4.99
N GLY A 70 24.14 1.81 5.89
CA GLY A 70 22.93 1.62 6.69
C GLY A 70 22.60 2.81 7.58
N CYS A 71 23.52 3.26 8.43
CA CYS A 71 23.29 4.40 9.32
C CYS A 71 23.09 5.73 8.56
N PRO A 72 23.93 6.09 7.57
CA PRO A 72 23.71 7.30 6.78
C PRO A 72 22.35 7.32 6.07
N LEU A 73 21.95 6.22 5.43
CA LEU A 73 20.67 6.15 4.74
C LEU A 73 19.49 6.21 5.71
N ALA A 74 19.57 5.53 6.86
CA ALA A 74 18.53 5.61 7.89
C ALA A 74 18.34 7.05 8.40
N PHE A 75 19.44 7.80 8.57
CA PHE A 75 19.39 9.21 8.95
C PHE A 75 18.72 10.08 7.88
N CYS A 76 19.11 9.91 6.61
CA CYS A 76 18.51 10.65 5.50
C CYS A 76 16.99 10.39 5.41
N TRP A 77 16.57 9.14 5.49
CA TRP A 77 15.14 8.78 5.47
C TRP A 77 14.38 9.33 6.68
N ALA A 78 14.96 9.27 7.88
CA ALA A 78 14.33 9.84 9.07
C ALA A 78 14.11 11.36 8.92
N LEU A 79 15.08 12.08 8.37
CA LEU A 79 14.97 13.51 8.10
C LEU A 79 13.88 13.81 7.07
N GLU A 80 13.84 13.06 5.97
CA GLU A 80 12.82 13.20 4.93
C GLU A 80 11.41 13.00 5.51
N PHE A 81 11.19 11.92 6.27
CA PHE A 81 9.91 11.65 6.89
C PHE A 81 9.53 12.71 7.93
N ALA A 82 10.48 13.25 8.68
CA ALA A 82 10.23 14.34 9.62
C ALA A 82 9.76 15.62 8.90
N CYS A 83 10.39 15.97 7.78
CA CYS A 83 9.98 17.11 6.94
C CYS A 83 8.57 16.90 6.38
N VAL A 84 8.30 15.72 5.81
CA VAL A 84 6.97 15.36 5.28
C VAL A 84 5.90 15.45 6.37
N GLN A 85 6.17 14.91 7.56
CA GLN A 85 5.24 14.98 8.69
C GLN A 85 4.97 16.42 9.13
N CYS A 86 6.01 17.26 9.18
CA CYS A 86 5.87 18.68 9.49
C CYS A 86 4.97 19.38 8.46
N CYS A 87 5.25 19.21 7.16
CA CYS A 87 4.42 19.77 6.09
C CYS A 87 2.97 19.26 6.15
N HIS A 88 2.76 17.97 6.44
CA HIS A 88 1.44 17.38 6.54
C HIS A 88 0.62 18.03 7.66
N ILE A 89 1.20 18.18 8.85
CA ILE A 89 0.52 18.75 10.02
C ILE A 89 0.25 20.25 9.83
N TRP A 90 1.27 21.00 9.43
CA TRP A 90 1.21 22.47 9.44
C TRP A 90 0.64 23.08 8.15
N CYS A 91 0.75 22.39 7.01
CA CYS A 91 0.25 22.89 5.73
C CYS A 91 -0.96 22.09 5.25
N LEU A 92 -0.84 20.76 5.17
CA LEU A 92 -1.89 19.94 4.56
C LEU A 92 -3.16 19.89 5.42
N GLY A 93 -3.04 19.75 6.73
CA GLY A 93 -4.17 19.76 7.66
C GLY A 93 -5.07 21.01 7.52
N PRO A 94 -4.52 22.23 7.62
CA PRO A 94 -5.27 23.46 7.37
C PRO A 94 -5.85 23.54 5.96
N CYS A 95 -5.09 23.15 4.93
CA CYS A 95 -5.58 23.14 3.55
C CYS A 95 -6.79 22.21 3.35
N ILE A 96 -6.75 21.00 3.92
CA ILE A 96 -7.88 20.05 3.90
C ILE A 96 -9.09 20.65 4.61
N ARG A 97 -8.88 21.34 5.75
CA ARG A 97 -9.97 22.00 6.46
C ARG A 97 -10.60 23.13 5.65
N LEU A 98 -9.79 23.96 5.00
CA LEU A 98 -10.27 25.01 4.09
C LEU A 98 -11.00 24.43 2.87
N TRP A 99 -10.47 23.35 2.29
CA TRP A 99 -11.09 22.64 1.19
C TRP A 99 -12.48 22.13 1.57
N ASN A 100 -12.61 21.50 2.75
CA ASN A 100 -13.90 21.02 3.25
C ASN A 100 -14.91 22.15 3.45
N MET A 101 -14.49 23.33 3.91
CA MET A 101 -15.38 24.50 4.00
C MET A 101 -15.88 24.92 2.62
N ASN A 102 -15.01 24.99 1.62
CA ASN A 102 -15.39 25.34 0.25
C ASN A 102 -16.33 24.30 -0.37
N VAL A 103 -16.03 23.01 -0.19
CA VAL A 103 -16.88 21.92 -0.68
C VAL A 103 -18.26 21.95 -0.01
N SER A 104 -18.36 22.31 1.28
CA SER A 104 -19.65 22.48 1.94
C SER A 104 -20.50 23.60 1.33
N CYS A 105 -19.89 24.72 0.95
CA CYS A 105 -20.59 25.78 0.21
C CYS A 105 -21.05 25.30 -1.17
N LEU A 106 -20.18 24.60 -1.90
CA LEU A 106 -20.52 24.00 -3.19
C LEU A 106 -21.65 22.97 -3.07
N LYS A 107 -21.68 22.19 -1.99
CA LYS A 107 -22.76 21.22 -1.73
C LYS A 107 -24.11 21.89 -1.56
N MET A 108 -24.19 23.03 -0.87
CA MET A 108 -25.44 23.79 -0.78
C MET A 108 -25.92 24.23 -2.15
N PHE A 109 -25.02 24.82 -2.95
CA PHE A 109 -25.36 25.24 -4.31
C PHE A 109 -25.80 24.06 -5.18
N TRP A 110 -25.03 22.97 -5.17
CA TRP A 110 -25.32 21.75 -5.92
C TRP A 110 -26.67 21.14 -5.53
N SER A 111 -26.98 21.09 -4.23
CA SER A 111 -28.27 20.62 -3.73
C SER A 111 -29.42 21.47 -4.28
N SER A 112 -29.29 22.79 -4.32
CA SER A 112 -30.29 23.66 -4.95
C SER A 112 -30.45 23.36 -6.45
N CYS A 113 -29.35 23.18 -7.19
CA CYS A 113 -29.42 22.82 -8.61
C CYS A 113 -30.13 21.49 -8.84
N VAL A 114 -29.83 20.47 -8.02
CA VAL A 114 -30.48 19.15 -8.09
C VAL A 114 -31.97 19.28 -7.80
N HIS A 115 -32.37 19.99 -6.75
CA HIS A 115 -33.80 20.18 -6.45
C HIS A 115 -34.54 20.92 -7.58
N CYS A 116 -33.95 21.96 -8.16
CA CYS A 116 -34.62 22.71 -9.23
C CYS A 116 -34.73 21.92 -10.55
N LEU A 117 -33.79 21.01 -10.85
CA LEU A 117 -33.72 20.31 -12.14
C LEU A 117 -34.23 18.89 -12.07
N CYS A 118 -33.81 18.14 -11.06
CA CYS A 118 -34.07 16.72 -10.96
C CYS A 118 -35.44 16.44 -10.33
N ASP A 119 -35.88 17.18 -9.32
CA ASP A 119 -37.20 16.97 -8.71
C ASP A 119 -38.34 17.05 -9.75
N PRO A 120 -38.45 18.09 -10.60
CA PRO A 120 -39.52 18.13 -11.59
C PRO A 120 -39.41 17.00 -12.63
N CYS A 121 -38.19 16.59 -13.00
CA CYS A 121 -38.00 15.46 -13.91
C CYS A 121 -38.44 14.14 -13.28
N PHE A 122 -38.07 13.88 -12.02
CA PHE A 122 -38.44 12.66 -11.31
C PHE A 122 -39.92 12.62 -10.96
N GLU A 123 -40.53 13.77 -10.63
CA GLU A 123 -41.96 13.89 -10.42
C GLU A 123 -42.73 13.59 -11.71
N ALA A 124 -42.29 14.14 -12.86
CA ALA A 124 -42.86 13.84 -14.16
C ALA A 124 -42.74 12.35 -14.52
N CYS A 125 -41.57 11.73 -14.29
CA CYS A 125 -41.39 10.29 -14.47
C CYS A 125 -42.30 9.46 -13.55
N GLY A 126 -42.46 9.86 -12.29
CA GLY A 126 -43.35 9.22 -11.33
C GLY A 126 -44.81 9.25 -11.78
N LEU A 127 -45.28 10.38 -12.32
CA LEU A 127 -46.62 10.51 -12.90
C LEU A 127 -46.85 9.61 -14.12
N CYS A 128 -45.84 9.47 -14.99
CA CYS A 128 -45.93 8.55 -16.12
C CYS A 128 -46.16 7.09 -15.68
N PHE A 129 -45.53 6.67 -14.58
CA PHE A 129 -45.69 5.31 -14.04
C PHE A 129 -46.91 5.15 -13.11
N SER A 130 -47.41 6.21 -12.48
CA SER A 130 -48.56 6.13 -11.57
C SER A 130 -49.86 5.74 -12.27
N LEU A 131 -49.93 5.89 -13.59
CA LEU A 131 -51.08 5.49 -14.41
C LEU A 131 -51.15 3.97 -14.66
N ILE A 132 -50.10 3.21 -14.33
CA ILE A 132 -50.07 1.75 -14.48
C ILE A 132 -50.70 1.11 -13.24
N ARG A 133 -51.96 0.67 -13.35
CA ARG A 133 -52.65 -0.13 -12.32
C ARG A 133 -52.45 -1.62 -12.57
N VAL A 134 -51.65 -2.28 -11.73
CA VAL A 134 -51.52 -3.75 -11.73
C VAL A 134 -52.70 -4.35 -10.97
N GLN A 135 -53.48 -5.19 -11.63
CA GLN A 135 -54.54 -6.00 -11.01
C GLN A 135 -54.00 -7.42 -10.83
N ASN A 136 -53.75 -7.81 -9.58
CA ASN A 136 -53.27 -9.15 -9.29
C ASN A 136 -54.47 -10.10 -9.29
N LYS A 137 -54.55 -10.99 -10.29
CA LYS A 137 -55.51 -12.08 -10.28
C LYS A 137 -54.95 -13.18 -9.38
N ASN A 138 -55.30 -13.14 -8.09
CA ASN A 138 -55.16 -14.32 -7.23
C ASN A 138 -56.15 -15.37 -7.72
N GLY A 139 -55.60 -16.44 -8.33
CA GLY A 139 -56.25 -17.74 -8.45
C GLY A 139 -55.74 -18.67 -7.36
#